data_AF-A0A218YUL4-F1
#
_entry.id   AF-A0A218YUL4-F1
#
_cell.length_a   1.000
_cell.length_b   1.000
_cell.length_c   1.000
_cell.angle_alpha   90.00
_cell.angle_beta   90.00
_cell.angle_gamma   90.00
#
_symmetry.space_group_name_H-M   'P 1'
#
loop_
_entity.id
_entity.type
_entity.pdbx_description
1 polymer ?
#
loop_
_entity_poly.entity_id
_entity_poly.type
_entity_poly.pdbx_seq_one_letter_code
_entity_poly.pdbx_strand_id
1 'polypeptide(L)'
;MTESKKSGPSAEPPRRQNDLPPELLEIIVPALEVGGVSGMCGLVVGGFTGIIRSSTPVLFALVSGIQWSVLGATFWASRRTVLHAWGKEELTPKEKISASTIAGGFAGTAGGLLRGRKNVIPGAIMFTLFGATGQALYNMADARVSKLSELPEKNLKDSWLNSKWSPMKVLSDAEYETMLQEKLLRVNAQIALVDESIEALRGQEREIATKKKFDESKISKMV
;
A
#
# COMPACT_ATOMS: atom_id res chain seq x y z
N MET A 1 -34.87 -39.24 -37.32
CA MET A 1 -33.64 -38.57 -37.81
C MET A 1 -34.04 -37.17 -38.23
N THR A 2 -33.53 -36.04 -37.77
CA THR A 2 -32.50 -35.64 -36.78
C THR A 2 -32.72 -34.14 -36.59
N GLU A 3 -32.47 -33.63 -35.39
CA GLU A 3 -32.57 -32.23 -34.98
C GLU A 3 -31.85 -31.24 -35.90
N SER A 4 -32.30 -29.98 -35.95
CA SER A 4 -31.51 -28.88 -35.36
C SER A 4 -32.28 -27.55 -35.37
N LYS A 5 -32.59 -27.09 -34.16
CA LYS A 5 -33.18 -25.81 -33.79
C LYS A 5 -32.12 -24.70 -33.97
N LYS A 6 -32.27 -23.83 -34.96
CA LYS A 6 -31.37 -22.68 -35.14
C LYS A 6 -31.88 -21.48 -34.33
N SER A 7 -31.22 -21.27 -33.20
CA SER A 7 -31.32 -20.17 -32.25
C SER A 7 -31.21 -18.79 -32.91
N GLY A 8 -32.04 -17.85 -32.47
CA GLY A 8 -31.97 -16.43 -32.84
C GLY A 8 -30.66 -15.77 -32.41
N PRO A 9 -30.31 -14.61 -33.02
CA PRO A 9 -29.13 -13.88 -32.64
C PRO A 9 -29.37 -13.24 -31.26
N SER A 10 -28.68 -13.77 -30.25
CA SER A 10 -28.47 -13.08 -28.98
C SER A 10 -27.86 -11.72 -29.26
N ALA A 11 -28.61 -10.65 -28.97
CA ALA A 11 -28.09 -9.30 -28.90
C ALA A 11 -27.02 -9.26 -27.80
N GLU A 12 -25.75 -9.25 -28.20
CA GLU A 12 -24.64 -8.91 -27.31
C GLU A 12 -24.86 -7.47 -26.81
N PRO A 13 -24.73 -7.19 -25.49
CA PRO A 13 -24.79 -5.84 -24.98
C PRO A 13 -23.63 -5.02 -25.58
N PRO A 14 -23.81 -3.70 -25.82
CA PRO A 14 -22.77 -2.89 -26.43
C PRO A 14 -21.55 -2.88 -25.52
N ARG A 15 -20.48 -3.55 -25.95
CA ARG A 15 -19.13 -3.32 -25.43
C ARG A 15 -18.86 -1.83 -25.67
N ARG A 16 -18.82 -1.03 -24.61
CA ARG A 16 -18.32 0.35 -24.66
C ARG A 16 -16.92 0.29 -25.27
N GLN A 17 -16.82 0.54 -26.57
CA GLN A 17 -15.56 0.81 -27.23
C GLN A 17 -15.07 2.12 -26.63
N ASN A 18 -14.07 2.02 -25.77
CA ASN A 18 -13.28 3.17 -25.37
C ASN A 18 -12.43 3.53 -26.59
N ASP A 19 -12.91 4.46 -27.42
CA ASP A 19 -12.28 4.93 -28.66
C ASP A 19 -11.05 5.84 -28.41
N LEU A 20 -10.24 5.51 -27.39
CA LEU A 20 -8.97 6.17 -27.16
C LEU A 20 -7.84 5.21 -27.56
N PRO A 21 -6.83 5.68 -28.31
CA PRO A 21 -5.71 4.83 -28.72
C PRO A 21 -5.05 4.23 -27.46
N PRO A 22 -4.67 2.94 -27.49
CA PRO A 22 -4.21 2.21 -26.31
C PRO A 22 -3.02 2.88 -25.62
N GLU A 23 -2.15 3.52 -26.40
CA GLU A 23 -1.00 4.31 -25.91
C GLU A 23 -1.42 5.46 -24.97
N LEU A 24 -2.53 6.14 -25.24
CA LEU A 24 -3.02 7.21 -24.38
C LEU A 24 -3.63 6.66 -23.09
N LEU A 25 -4.29 5.50 -23.14
CA LEU A 25 -4.81 4.85 -21.94
C LEU A 25 -3.67 4.41 -21.00
N GLU A 26 -2.56 3.91 -21.54
CA GLU A 26 -1.36 3.55 -20.77
C GLU A 26 -0.62 4.74 -20.13
N ILE A 27 -0.91 5.97 -20.57
CA ILE A 27 -0.35 7.20 -20.01
C ILE A 27 -1.36 7.84 -19.05
N ILE A 28 -2.63 7.90 -19.42
CA ILE A 28 -3.70 8.58 -18.68
C ILE A 28 -4.12 7.78 -17.46
N VAL A 29 -4.30 6.46 -17.56
CA VAL A 29 -4.76 5.63 -16.43
C VAL A 29 -3.77 5.71 -15.26
N PRO A 30 -2.46 5.50 -15.45
CA PRO A 30 -1.50 5.64 -14.36
C PRO A 30 -1.39 7.08 -13.85
N ALA A 31 -1.54 8.10 -14.71
CA ALA A 31 -1.53 9.48 -14.28
C ALA A 31 -2.75 9.83 -13.41
N LEU A 32 -3.92 9.28 -13.75
CA LEU A 32 -5.12 9.43 -12.96
C LEU A 32 -5.03 8.71 -11.62
N GLU A 33 -4.41 7.52 -11.59
CA GLU A 33 -4.17 6.78 -10.36
C GLU A 33 -3.22 7.56 -9.43
N VAL A 34 -2.08 8.00 -9.94
CA VAL A 34 -1.12 8.81 -9.19
C VAL A 34 -1.76 10.13 -8.73
N GLY A 35 -2.56 10.77 -9.59
CA GLY A 35 -3.35 11.94 -9.25
C GLY A 35 -4.43 11.66 -8.20
N GLY A 36 -5.05 10.48 -8.21
CA GLY A 36 -6.03 10.07 -7.21
C GLY A 36 -5.39 9.88 -5.84
N VAL A 37 -4.27 9.14 -5.79
CA VAL A 37 -3.49 8.92 -4.56
C VAL A 37 -2.95 10.23 -4.01
N SER A 38 -2.35 11.09 -4.84
CA SER A 38 -1.87 12.40 -4.40
C SER A 38 -3.02 13.31 -3.96
N GLY A 39 -4.18 13.22 -4.62
CA GLY A 39 -5.39 13.94 -4.24
C GLY A 39 -5.90 13.56 -2.85
N MET A 40 -5.89 12.27 -2.50
CA MET A 40 -6.25 11.81 -1.15
C MET A 40 -5.31 12.38 -0.09
N CYS A 41 -4.00 12.39 -0.33
CA CYS A 41 -3.05 13.05 0.56
C CYS A 41 -3.35 14.54 0.71
N GLY A 42 -3.69 15.22 -0.39
CA GLY A 42 -4.10 16.61 -0.39
C GLY A 42 -5.37 16.87 0.41
N LEU A 43 -6.35 15.96 0.38
CA LEU A 43 -7.57 16.04 1.22
C LEU A 43 -7.23 15.96 2.71
N VAL A 44 -6.36 15.03 3.10
CA VAL A 44 -5.93 14.85 4.50
C VAL A 44 -5.21 16.10 5.00
N VAL A 45 -4.19 16.56 4.27
CA VAL A 45 -3.42 17.77 4.63
C VAL A 45 -4.33 19.01 4.63
N GLY A 46 -5.17 19.16 3.62
CA GLY A 46 -6.13 20.26 3.52
C GLY A 46 -7.15 20.27 4.66
N GLY A 47 -7.60 19.10 5.10
CA GLY A 47 -8.49 18.95 6.25
C GLY A 47 -7.85 19.42 7.56
N PHE A 48 -6.63 18.96 7.85
CA PHE A 48 -5.89 19.40 9.04
C PHE A 48 -5.59 20.90 9.02
N THR A 49 -5.15 21.44 7.87
CA THR A 49 -4.88 22.88 7.74
C THR A 49 -6.14 23.73 7.88
N GLY A 50 -7.29 23.25 7.38
CA GLY A 50 -8.58 23.90 7.53
C GLY A 50 -9.02 24.01 8.99
N ILE A 51 -8.81 22.95 9.78
CA ILE A 51 -9.10 22.92 11.23
C ILE A 51 -8.23 23.95 11.97
N ILE A 52 -6.91 23.94 11.73
CA ILE A 52 -5.97 24.85 12.42
C ILE A 52 -6.26 26.31 12.11
N ARG A 53 -6.71 26.62 10.89
CA ARG A 53 -6.96 28.00 10.45
C ARG A 53 -8.39 28.50 10.72
N SER A 54 -9.20 27.77 11.50
CA SER A 54 -10.61 28.13 11.82
C SER A 54 -11.46 28.50 10.58
N SER A 55 -11.15 27.87 9.44
CA SER A 55 -11.84 28.08 8.18
C SER A 55 -12.64 26.82 7.82
N THR A 56 -13.57 26.89 6.87
CA THR A 56 -14.37 25.76 6.39
C THR A 56 -13.50 24.55 5.99
N PRO A 57 -13.33 23.51 6.85
CA PRO A 57 -12.28 22.51 6.66
C PRO A 57 -12.49 21.66 5.41
N VAL A 58 -13.75 21.47 5.04
CA VAL A 58 -14.17 20.74 3.82
C VAL A 58 -13.71 21.47 2.55
N LEU A 59 -13.83 22.80 2.49
CA LEU A 59 -13.39 23.56 1.32
C LEU A 59 -11.86 23.54 1.19
N PHE A 60 -11.15 23.68 2.31
CA PHE A 60 -9.68 23.58 2.32
C PHE A 60 -9.18 22.18 1.95
N ALA A 61 -9.83 21.13 2.44
CA ALA A 61 -9.58 19.76 2.03
C ALA A 61 -9.78 19.59 0.53
N LEU A 62 -10.96 19.94 0.00
CA LEU A 62 -11.29 19.77 -1.42
C LEU A 62 -10.34 20.53 -2.35
N VAL A 63 -10.08 21.81 -2.06
CA VAL A 63 -9.18 22.64 -2.88
C VAL A 63 -7.76 22.06 -2.86
N SER A 64 -7.27 21.63 -1.69
CA SER A 64 -5.93 21.04 -1.57
C SER A 64 -5.84 19.70 -2.28
N GLY A 65 -6.89 18.86 -2.18
CA GLY A 65 -7.01 17.59 -2.89
C GLY A 65 -6.98 17.77 -4.40
N ILE A 66 -7.79 18.68 -4.95
CA ILE A 66 -7.80 18.99 -6.39
C ILE A 66 -6.42 19.48 -6.85
N GLN A 67 -5.82 20.40 -6.10
CA GLN A 67 -4.50 20.95 -6.45
C GLN A 67 -3.40 19.87 -6.45
N TRP A 68 -3.39 18.98 -5.47
CA TRP A 68 -2.43 17.88 -5.39
C TRP A 68 -2.70 16.79 -6.43
N SER A 69 -3.97 16.57 -6.78
CA SER A 69 -4.37 15.63 -7.83
C SER A 69 -3.88 16.09 -9.20
N VAL A 70 -4.11 17.35 -9.56
CA VAL A 70 -3.64 17.91 -10.83
C VAL A 70 -2.11 17.94 -10.89
N LEU A 71 -1.44 18.29 -9.79
CA LEU A 71 0.02 18.23 -9.70
C LEU A 71 0.55 16.81 -9.94
N GLY A 72 0.00 15.80 -9.27
CA GLY A 72 0.41 14.40 -9.41
C GLY A 72 0.16 13.85 -10.81
N ALA A 73 -1.03 14.09 -11.36
CA ALA A 73 -1.39 13.64 -12.71
C ALA A 73 -0.52 14.31 -13.78
N THR A 74 -0.31 15.63 -13.69
CA THR A 74 0.53 16.36 -14.66
C THR A 74 1.98 15.90 -14.59
N PHE A 75 2.51 15.69 -13.39
CA PHE A 75 3.88 15.19 -13.20
C PHE A 75 4.04 13.80 -13.83
N TRP A 76 3.13 12.87 -13.55
CA TRP A 76 3.24 11.51 -14.06
C TRP A 76 3.06 11.45 -15.58
N ALA A 77 2.06 12.16 -16.13
CA ALA A 77 1.81 12.22 -17.56
C ALA A 77 2.99 12.86 -18.32
N SER A 78 3.51 14.00 -17.84
CA SER A 78 4.66 14.67 -18.48
C SER A 78 5.94 13.81 -18.40
N ARG A 79 6.16 13.13 -17.28
CA ARG A 79 7.29 12.19 -17.16
C ARG A 79 7.15 11.04 -18.14
N ARG A 80 5.99 10.39 -18.19
CA ARG A 80 5.74 9.22 -19.07
C ARG A 80 5.87 9.58 -20.54
N THR A 81 5.35 10.73 -20.95
CA THR A 81 5.49 11.21 -22.34
C THR A 81 6.94 11.49 -22.71
N VAL A 82 7.71 12.15 -21.84
CA VAL A 82 9.16 12.39 -22.08
C VAL A 82 9.94 11.08 -22.19
N LEU A 83 9.66 10.11 -21.31
CA LEU A 83 10.32 8.81 -21.35
C LEU A 83 9.93 8.00 -22.59
N HIS A 84 8.65 8.02 -22.98
CA HIS A 84 8.17 7.37 -24.19
C HIS A 84 8.80 7.99 -25.44
N ALA A 85 8.93 9.32 -25.50
CA ALA A 85 9.58 10.02 -26.60
C ALA A 85 11.07 9.68 -26.74
N TRP A 86 11.75 9.27 -25.66
CA TRP A 86 13.14 8.83 -25.73
C TRP A 86 13.31 7.38 -26.18
N GLY A 87 12.29 6.53 -26.07
CA GLY A 87 12.26 5.19 -26.70
C GLY A 87 13.41 4.25 -26.30
N LYS A 88 14.08 4.47 -25.17
CA LYS A 88 15.20 3.64 -24.69
C LYS A 88 14.71 2.62 -23.68
N GLU A 89 15.07 1.35 -23.89
CA GLU A 89 14.77 0.24 -22.97
C GLU A 89 15.51 0.38 -21.63
N GLU A 90 16.74 0.91 -21.65
CA GLU A 90 17.51 1.22 -20.43
C GLU A 90 17.83 2.72 -20.33
N LEU A 91 17.25 3.36 -19.32
CA LEU A 91 17.45 4.78 -19.05
C LEU A 91 18.57 4.98 -18.03
N THR A 92 19.55 5.80 -18.40
CA THR A 92 20.65 6.17 -17.51
C THR A 92 20.11 7.00 -16.32
N PRO A 93 20.70 6.90 -15.11
CA PRO A 93 20.27 7.70 -13.94
C PRO A 93 20.16 9.21 -14.22
N LYS A 94 21.04 9.76 -15.06
CA LYS A 94 21.01 11.17 -15.51
C LYS A 94 19.80 11.50 -16.38
N GLU A 95 19.39 10.58 -17.25
CA GLU A 95 18.22 10.74 -18.13
C GLU A 95 16.93 10.69 -17.31
N LYS A 96 16.85 9.79 -16.31
CA LYS A 96 15.74 9.77 -15.35
C LYS A 96 15.62 11.10 -14.60
N ILE A 97 16.74 11.67 -14.16
CA ILE A 97 16.77 12.98 -13.48
C ILE A 97 16.26 14.06 -14.43
N SER A 98 16.75 14.11 -15.68
CA SER A 98 16.29 15.05 -16.69
C SER A 98 14.77 14.97 -16.94
N ALA A 99 14.23 13.75 -17.11
CA ALA A 99 12.79 13.53 -17.26
C ALA A 99 11.99 14.06 -16.07
N SER A 100 12.51 13.84 -14.85
CA SER A 100 11.88 14.29 -13.60
C SER A 100 11.90 15.80 -13.44
N THR A 101 12.99 16.44 -13.88
CA THR A 101 13.13 17.90 -13.88
C THR A 101 12.12 18.52 -14.84
N ILE A 102 12.04 18.01 -16.08
CA ILE A 102 11.09 18.50 -17.09
C ILE A 102 9.66 18.31 -16.60
N ALA A 103 9.34 17.11 -16.12
CA ALA A 103 8.03 16.79 -15.56
C ALA A 103 7.67 17.66 -14.35
N GLY A 104 8.64 17.92 -13.48
CA GLY A 104 8.52 18.85 -12.35
C GLY A 104 8.18 20.27 -12.80
N GLY A 105 8.81 20.75 -13.88
CA GLY A 105 8.48 22.04 -14.47
C GLY A 105 7.04 22.11 -14.99
N PHE A 106 6.60 21.12 -15.77
CA PHE A 106 5.22 21.07 -16.25
C PHE A 106 4.19 20.94 -15.13
N ALA A 107 4.46 20.10 -14.13
CA ALA A 107 3.60 20.01 -12.95
C ALA A 107 3.56 21.34 -12.19
N GLY A 108 4.72 21.96 -11.94
CA GLY A 108 4.82 23.23 -11.23
C GLY A 108 4.12 24.39 -11.94
N THR A 109 4.18 24.44 -13.27
CA THR A 109 3.41 25.41 -14.04
C THR A 109 1.90 25.17 -13.92
N ALA A 110 1.43 23.93 -14.07
CA ALA A 110 0.02 23.58 -13.92
C ALA A 110 -0.51 23.86 -12.51
N GLY A 111 0.21 23.46 -11.47
CA GLY A 111 -0.17 23.73 -10.08
C GLY A 111 -0.02 25.20 -9.67
N GLY A 112 0.88 25.94 -10.33
CA GLY A 112 1.01 27.40 -10.19
C GLY A 112 -0.18 28.12 -10.82
N LEU A 113 -0.63 27.69 -12.00
CA LEU A 113 -1.82 28.22 -12.67
C LEU A 113 -3.08 28.10 -11.80
N LEU A 114 -3.27 26.94 -11.15
CA LEU A 114 -4.39 26.72 -10.23
C LEU A 114 -4.40 27.66 -9.01
N ARG A 115 -3.25 28.23 -8.65
CA ARG A 115 -3.10 29.20 -7.55
C ARG A 115 -2.95 30.65 -8.05
N GLY A 116 -3.07 30.87 -9.36
CA GLY A 116 -2.98 32.16 -10.04
C GLY A 116 -1.66 32.39 -10.80
N ARG A 117 -1.73 33.12 -11.92
CA ARG A 117 -0.63 33.34 -12.89
C ARG A 117 0.71 33.76 -12.26
N LYS A 118 0.68 34.54 -11.18
CA LYS A 118 1.90 35.00 -10.47
C LYS A 118 2.70 33.85 -9.83
N ASN A 119 2.07 32.70 -9.61
CA ASN A 119 2.68 31.53 -8.97
C ASN A 119 3.21 30.50 -9.98
N VAL A 120 3.08 30.75 -11.29
CA VAL A 120 3.51 29.83 -12.35
C VAL A 120 5.03 29.71 -12.41
N ILE A 121 5.75 30.84 -12.45
CA ILE A 121 7.21 30.83 -12.54
C ILE A 121 7.85 30.29 -11.25
N PRO A 122 7.47 30.76 -10.04
CA PRO A 122 8.00 30.19 -8.81
C PRO A 122 7.65 28.69 -8.66
N GLY A 123 6.44 28.31 -9.06
CA GLY A 123 5.99 26.91 -9.06
C GLY A 123 6.85 26.04 -9.97
N ALA A 124 7.06 26.47 -11.22
CA ALA A 124 7.92 25.75 -12.16
C ALA A 124 9.32 25.51 -11.60
N ILE A 125 9.96 26.54 -11.06
CA ILE A 125 11.33 26.46 -10.52
C ILE A 125 11.39 25.53 -9.29
N MET A 126 10.44 25.64 -8.36
CA MET A 126 10.46 24.79 -7.16
C MET A 126 10.21 23.33 -7.50
N PHE A 127 9.26 23.05 -8.39
CA PHE A 127 8.92 21.68 -8.76
C PHE A 127 9.94 21.05 -9.71
N THR A 128 10.69 21.82 -10.53
CA THR A 128 11.87 21.27 -11.25
C THR A 128 12.95 20.83 -10.28
N LEU A 129 13.25 21.65 -9.26
CA LEU A 129 14.23 21.31 -8.21
C LEU A 129 13.79 20.09 -7.41
N PHE A 130 12.51 19.99 -7.05
CA PHE A 130 11.97 18.81 -6.38
C PHE A 130 12.00 17.57 -7.27
N GLY A 131 11.71 17.70 -8.56
CA GLY A 131 11.82 16.61 -9.52
C GLY A 131 13.25 16.09 -9.64
N ALA A 132 14.22 16.99 -9.81
CA ALA A 132 15.63 16.66 -9.89
C ALA A 132 16.15 16.00 -8.60
N THR A 133 15.87 16.63 -7.46
CA THR A 133 16.31 16.19 -6.14
C THR A 133 15.65 14.85 -5.78
N GLY A 134 14.34 14.74 -5.96
CA GLY A 134 13.59 13.51 -5.69
C GLY A 134 14.10 12.34 -6.52
N GLN A 135 14.39 12.55 -7.80
CA GLN A 135 14.96 11.50 -8.63
C GLN A 135 16.40 11.16 -8.27
N ALA A 136 17.22 12.15 -7.88
CA ALA A 136 18.58 11.89 -7.40
C ALA A 136 18.56 11.05 -6.11
N LEU A 137 17.67 11.37 -5.16
CA LEU A 137 17.46 10.58 -3.95
C LEU A 137 16.97 9.17 -4.29
N TYR A 138 16.02 9.03 -5.21
CA TYR A 138 15.52 7.72 -5.64
C TYR A 138 16.64 6.88 -6.24
N ASN A 139 17.44 7.44 -7.16
CA ASN A 139 18.57 6.75 -7.77
C ASN A 139 19.62 6.34 -6.71
N MET A 140 19.87 7.18 -5.70
CA MET A 140 20.78 6.84 -4.60
C MET A 140 20.21 5.73 -3.72
N ALA A 141 18.92 5.77 -3.41
CA ALA A 141 18.25 4.74 -2.62
C ALA A 141 18.23 3.40 -3.37
N ASP A 142 17.91 3.41 -4.65
CA ASP A 142 17.94 2.25 -5.54
C ASP A 142 19.33 1.62 -5.58
N ALA A 143 20.38 2.42 -5.79
CA ALA A 143 21.77 1.95 -5.74
C ALA A 143 22.16 1.37 -4.37
N ARG A 144 21.60 1.90 -3.27
CA ARG A 144 21.81 1.34 -1.92
C ARG A 144 21.06 0.03 -1.73
N VAL A 145 19.82 -0.08 -2.20
CA VAL A 145 19.03 -1.31 -2.10
C VAL A 145 19.68 -2.43 -2.90
N SER A 146 20.10 -2.17 -4.14
CA SER A 146 20.83 -3.15 -4.96
C SER A 146 22.14 -3.58 -4.29
N LYS A 147 22.84 -2.66 -3.63
CA LYS A 147 24.04 -2.99 -2.85
C LYS A 147 23.72 -3.77 -1.57
N LEU A 148 22.60 -3.49 -0.90
CA LEU A 148 22.16 -4.21 0.30
C LEU A 148 21.75 -5.65 -0.03
N SER A 149 21.15 -5.91 -1.19
CA SER A 149 20.84 -7.28 -1.65
C SER A 149 22.09 -8.12 -1.91
N GLU A 150 23.25 -7.49 -2.13
CA GLU A 150 24.53 -8.17 -2.33
C GLU A 150 25.38 -8.27 -1.05
N LEU A 151 24.97 -7.61 0.05
CA LEU A 151 25.76 -7.57 1.27
C LEU A 151 25.54 -8.82 2.14
N PRO A 152 26.59 -9.31 2.84
CA PRO A 152 26.45 -10.38 3.81
C PRO A 152 25.43 -10.02 4.91
N GLU A 153 24.66 -11.00 5.38
CA GLU A 153 23.60 -10.82 6.40
C GLU A 153 24.03 -9.97 7.60
N LYS A 154 25.31 -10.05 7.99
CA LYS A 154 25.89 -9.31 9.11
C LYS A 154 25.74 -7.79 8.96
N ASN A 155 25.83 -7.24 7.75
CA ASN A 155 25.66 -5.80 7.50
C ASN A 155 24.18 -5.38 7.49
N LEU A 156 23.25 -6.30 7.20
CA LEU A 156 21.82 -6.02 7.25
C LEU A 156 21.32 -5.86 8.69
N LYS A 157 21.95 -6.55 9.64
CA LYS A 157 21.71 -6.38 11.08
C LYS A 157 22.09 -5.00 11.60
N ASP A 158 23.04 -4.32 10.96
CA ASP A 158 23.44 -2.95 11.34
C ASP A 158 22.64 -1.87 10.58
N SER A 159 21.66 -2.26 9.76
CA SER A 159 20.86 -1.36 8.94
C SER A 159 19.88 -0.52 9.77
N TRP A 160 19.45 0.62 9.21
CA TRP A 160 18.43 1.50 9.80
C TRP A 160 17.12 0.76 10.14
N LEU A 161 16.80 -0.31 9.42
CA LEU A 161 15.67 -1.18 9.71
C LEU A 161 15.81 -1.94 11.04
N ASN A 162 17.02 -2.19 11.54
CA ASN A 162 17.22 -2.79 12.86
C ASN A 162 17.37 -1.73 13.98
N SER A 163 17.11 -0.46 13.66
CA SER A 163 17.10 0.62 14.64
C SER A 163 15.87 0.53 15.55
N LYS A 164 16.00 1.04 16.79
CA LYS A 164 14.91 1.14 17.77
C LYS A 164 13.65 1.86 17.27
N TRP A 165 13.78 2.66 16.21
CA TRP A 165 12.69 3.44 15.61
C TRP A 165 12.01 2.75 14.43
N SER A 166 12.48 1.57 14.01
CA SER A 166 11.85 0.79 12.97
C SER A 166 10.86 -0.21 13.59
N PRO A 167 9.59 -0.20 13.18
CA PRO A 167 8.61 -1.20 13.62
C PRO A 167 8.87 -2.58 12.99
N MET A 168 9.79 -2.69 12.03
CA MET A 168 10.14 -3.93 11.35
C MET A 168 11.58 -4.32 11.70
N LYS A 169 11.84 -5.58 12.07
CA LYS A 169 13.18 -6.09 12.41
C LYS A 169 13.68 -7.06 11.34
N VAL A 170 14.92 -6.89 10.89
CA VAL A 170 15.59 -7.87 10.01
C VAL A 170 16.15 -9.00 10.86
N LEU A 171 15.84 -10.25 10.50
CA LEU A 171 16.32 -11.47 11.16
C LEU A 171 17.21 -12.23 10.19
N SER A 172 18.34 -12.75 10.66
CA SER A 172 19.09 -13.77 9.89
C SER A 172 18.36 -15.11 9.93
N ASP A 173 18.65 -16.01 9.00
CA ASP A 173 18.04 -17.35 8.94
C ASP A 173 18.12 -18.11 10.28
N ALA A 174 19.28 -18.07 10.95
CA ALA A 174 19.46 -18.69 12.26
C ALA A 174 18.59 -18.07 13.39
N GLU A 175 18.37 -16.75 13.33
CA GLU A 175 17.52 -16.06 14.30
C GLU A 175 16.04 -16.34 14.04
N TYR A 176 15.67 -16.46 12.76
CA TYR A 176 14.33 -16.86 12.35
C TYR A 176 14.01 -18.29 12.80
N GLU A 177 14.94 -19.22 12.60
CA GLU A 177 14.80 -20.61 13.08
C GLU A 177 14.63 -20.65 14.61
N THR A 178 15.47 -19.91 15.34
CA THR A 178 15.38 -19.83 16.81
C THR A 178 14.02 -19.27 17.25
N MET A 179 13.54 -18.20 16.60
CA MET A 179 12.22 -17.62 16.91
C MET A 179 11.10 -18.63 16.64
N LEU A 180 11.16 -19.37 15.53
CA LEU A 180 10.17 -20.39 15.21
C LEU A 180 10.16 -21.51 16.25
N GLN A 181 11.34 -21.97 16.68
CA GLN A 181 11.48 -22.97 17.73
C GLN A 181 10.91 -22.47 19.07
N GLU A 182 11.19 -21.23 19.47
CA GLU A 182 10.62 -20.63 20.68
C GLU A 182 9.09 -20.53 20.61
N LYS A 183 8.55 -20.10 19.47
CA LYS A 183 7.10 -20.01 19.26
C LYS A 183 6.44 -21.39 19.28
N LEU A 184 7.06 -22.39 18.67
CA LEU A 184 6.58 -23.77 18.68
C LEU A 184 6.57 -24.33 20.11
N LEU A 185 7.62 -24.09 20.88
CA LEU A 185 7.71 -24.51 22.27
C LEU A 185 6.62 -23.85 23.12
N ARG A 186 6.38 -22.54 22.94
CA ARG A 186 5.30 -21.82 23.63
C ARG A 186 3.93 -22.39 23.29
N VAL A 187 3.67 -22.68 22.02
CA VAL A 187 2.41 -23.28 21.58
C VAL A 187 2.23 -24.67 22.18
N ASN A 188 3.27 -25.50 22.17
CA ASN A 188 3.21 -26.84 22.78
C ASN A 188 2.93 -26.78 24.30
N ALA A 189 3.54 -25.83 25.01
CA ALA A 189 3.26 -25.62 26.43
C ALA A 189 1.81 -25.17 26.67
N GLN A 190 1.26 -24.31 25.80
CA GLN A 190 -0.14 -23.90 25.87
C GLN A 190 -1.09 -25.06 25.57
N ILE A 191 -0.76 -25.95 24.62
CA ILE A 191 -1.53 -27.16 24.35
C ILE A 191 -1.56 -28.06 25.58
N ALA A 192 -0.43 -28.28 26.24
CA ALA A 192 -0.36 -29.11 27.44
C ALA A 192 -1.23 -28.57 28.59
N LEU A 193 -1.23 -27.24 28.81
CA LEU A 193 -2.10 -26.61 29.81
C LEU A 193 -3.59 -26.74 29.45
N VAL A 194 -3.93 -26.66 28.17
CA VAL A 194 -5.29 -26.85 27.69
C VAL A 194 -5.72 -28.30 27.86
N ASP A 195 -4.85 -29.27 27.59
CA ASP A 195 -5.13 -30.69 27.79
C ASP A 195 -5.38 -31.02 29.27
N GLU A 196 -4.56 -30.47 30.18
CA GLU A 196 -4.78 -30.58 31.63
C GLU A 196 -6.13 -29.95 32.04
N SER A 197 -6.47 -28.79 31.49
CA SER A 197 -7.75 -28.13 31.74
C SER A 197 -8.94 -28.94 31.23
N ILE A 198 -8.82 -29.58 30.06
CA ILE A 198 -9.84 -30.47 29.49
C ILE A 198 -10.00 -31.72 30.37
N GLU A 199 -8.90 -32.30 30.85
CA GLU A 199 -8.93 -33.48 31.71
C GLU A 199 -9.56 -33.16 33.08
N ALA A 200 -9.22 -32.02 33.67
CA ALA A 200 -9.83 -31.54 34.91
C ALA A 200 -11.35 -31.32 34.77
N LEU A 201 -11.81 -30.72 33.67
CA LEU A 201 -13.23 -30.53 33.38
C LEU A 201 -13.95 -31.87 33.20
N ARG A 202 -13.36 -32.81 32.45
CA ARG A 202 -13.90 -34.18 32.31
C ARG A 202 -13.93 -34.93 33.64
N GLY A 203 -12.97 -34.71 34.53
CA GLY A 203 -12.94 -35.25 35.88
C GLY A 203 -14.12 -34.73 36.72
N GLN A 204 -14.36 -33.42 36.71
CA GLN A 204 -15.50 -32.81 37.41
C GLN A 204 -16.84 -33.34 36.86
N GLU A 205 -17.00 -33.45 35.54
CA GLU A 205 -18.21 -34.04 34.95
C GLU A 205 -18.46 -35.47 35.43
N ARG A 206 -17.41 -36.29 35.50
CA ARG A 206 -17.50 -37.67 36.04
C ARG A 206 -17.89 -37.67 37.50
N GLU A 207 -17.30 -36.82 38.34
CA GLU A 207 -17.67 -36.71 39.76
C GLU A 207 -19.13 -36.30 39.95
N ILE A 208 -19.59 -35.30 39.20
CA ILE A 208 -20.99 -34.83 39.23
C ILE A 208 -21.93 -35.96 38.80
N ALA A 209 -21.61 -36.69 37.74
CA ALA A 209 -22.40 -37.82 37.28
C ALA A 209 -22.47 -38.96 38.32
N THR A 210 -21.36 -39.24 39.02
CA THR A 210 -21.32 -40.26 40.07
C THR A 210 -22.17 -39.84 41.28
N LYS A 211 -22.07 -38.58 41.74
CA LYS A 211 -22.90 -38.06 42.84
C LYS A 211 -24.39 -38.16 42.51
N LYS A 212 -24.79 -37.78 41.30
CA LYS A 212 -26.19 -37.86 40.86
C LYS A 212 -26.75 -39.29 40.91
N LYS A 213 -25.99 -40.28 40.42
CA LYS A 213 -26.37 -41.70 40.51
C LYS A 213 -26.47 -42.20 41.95
N PHE A 214 -25.58 -41.73 42.82
CA PHE A 214 -25.57 -42.11 44.23
C PHE A 214 -26.83 -41.59 44.94
N ASP A 215 -27.20 -40.32 44.70
CA ASP A 215 -28.42 -39.71 45.23
C ASP A 215 -29.69 -40.41 44.73
N GLU A 216 -29.77 -40.73 43.43
CA GLU A 216 -30.89 -41.50 42.85
C GLU A 216 -31.02 -42.90 43.51
N SER A 217 -29.91 -43.60 43.75
CA SER A 217 -29.91 -44.91 44.40
C SER A 217 -30.36 -44.87 45.87
N LYS A 218 -30.09 -43.75 46.56
CA LYS A 218 -30.43 -43.53 47.96
C LYS A 218 -31.92 -43.23 48.11
N ILE A 219 -32.47 -42.44 47.19
CA ILE A 219 -33.91 -42.14 47.11
C ILE A 219 -34.71 -43.41 46.80
N SER A 220 -34.24 -44.27 45.88
CA SER A 220 -34.90 -45.53 45.54
C SER A 220 -34.91 -46.58 46.65
N LYS A 221 -34.06 -46.46 47.68
CA LYS A 221 -34.05 -47.36 48.84
C LYS A 221 -34.92 -46.87 50.02
N MET A 222 -35.43 -45.64 49.94
CA MET A 222 -36.26 -45.03 50.99
C MET A 222 -37.75 -45.04 50.67
N VAL A 223 -38.13 -45.47 49.45
CA VAL A 223 -39.52 -45.71 49.01
C VAL A 223 -39.75 -47.21 48.95
#